data_AF-A0AAX0IDW2-F1
#
_entry.id   AF-A0AAX0IDW2-F1
#
_cell.length_a   1.000
_cell.length_b   1.000
_cell.length_c   1.000
_cell.angle_alpha   90.00
_cell.angle_beta   90.00
_cell.angle_gamma   90.00
#
_symmetry.space_group_name_H-M   'P 1'
#
loop_
_entity.id
_entity.type
_entity.pdbx_description
1 polymer ?
#
loop_
_entity_poly.entity_id
_entity_poly.type
_entity_poly.pdbx_seq_one_letter_code
_entity_poly.pdbx_strand_id
1 'polypeptide(L)'
;MLDVLNAIYLAAILISSITLYPTDETPVPMGKDAFVELKLHREWWRDDGKGKCSYSGVLVPYTRTWSEEVRRGEEIVILLPEPDKIAGYVVVANRKLCDGKAAESILRAGTPSTRKPFFGKRQVDLHTFFQAGDMLQTPPDKMPPWMPQVIDRMSLLAKTDKNAQRFIVESLPELHKALPGLPSLEGY
;
A
#
# COMPACT_ATOMS: atom_id res chain seq x y z
N MET A 1 10.31 -3.31 31.66
CA MET A 1 9.13 -4.16 31.31
C MET A 1 8.40 -3.66 30.07
N LEU A 2 8.56 -2.38 29.67
CA LEU A 2 8.04 -1.83 28.40
C LEU A 2 8.88 -2.22 27.16
N ASP A 3 10.14 -2.63 27.33
CA ASP A 3 11.03 -2.98 26.19
C ASP A 3 10.73 -4.35 25.57
N VAL A 4 10.27 -5.33 26.37
CA VAL A 4 9.95 -6.68 25.88
C VAL A 4 8.64 -6.68 25.07
N LEU A 5 7.66 -5.87 25.45
CA LEU A 5 6.42 -5.70 24.69
C LEU A 5 6.67 -5.00 23.35
N ASN A 6 7.55 -4.00 23.30
CA ASN A 6 7.96 -3.37 22.04
C ASN A 6 8.76 -4.33 21.15
N ALA A 7 9.63 -5.18 21.71
CA ALA A 7 10.41 -6.14 20.94
C ALA A 7 9.54 -7.26 20.34
N ILE A 8 8.57 -7.79 21.09
CA ILE A 8 7.61 -8.79 20.59
C ILE A 8 6.67 -8.17 19.55
N TYR A 9 6.26 -6.91 19.74
CA TYR A 9 5.41 -6.18 18.79
C TYR A 9 6.15 -5.84 17.49
N LEU A 10 7.40 -5.39 17.57
CA LEU A 10 8.28 -5.22 16.40
C LEU A 10 8.49 -6.57 15.70
N ALA A 11 8.71 -7.66 16.44
CA ALA A 11 8.81 -8.99 15.86
C ALA A 11 7.50 -9.40 15.16
N ALA A 12 6.33 -9.19 15.77
CA ALA A 12 5.03 -9.52 15.18
C ALA A 12 4.72 -8.72 13.90
N ILE A 13 5.07 -7.43 13.86
CA ILE A 13 4.95 -6.60 12.66
C ILE A 13 5.93 -7.08 11.57
N LEU A 14 7.17 -7.39 11.94
CA LEU A 14 8.17 -7.91 11.00
C LEU A 14 7.77 -9.30 10.46
N ILE A 15 7.05 -10.10 11.24
CA ILE A 15 6.58 -11.44 10.84
C ILE A 15 5.37 -11.37 9.88
N SER A 16 4.51 -10.35 9.98
CA SER A 16 3.36 -10.21 9.08
C SER A 16 3.65 -9.35 7.84
N SER A 17 4.65 -8.46 7.88
CA SER A 17 5.09 -7.68 6.73
C SER A 17 5.89 -8.50 5.73
N ILE A 18 5.71 -8.23 4.43
CA ILE A 18 6.56 -8.80 3.38
C ILE A 18 7.26 -7.69 2.61
N THR A 19 8.47 -7.97 2.16
CA THR A 19 9.17 -7.13 1.20
C THR A 19 8.58 -7.34 -0.19
N LEU A 20 8.19 -6.27 -0.87
CA LEU A 20 7.75 -6.30 -2.26
C LEU A 20 8.65 -5.41 -3.13
N TYR A 21 8.90 -5.90 -4.33
CA TYR A 21 9.65 -5.24 -5.39
C TYR A 21 8.71 -4.97 -6.57
N PRO A 22 8.73 -3.78 -7.16
CA PRO A 22 8.11 -3.55 -8.46
C PRO A 22 8.70 -4.48 -9.51
N THR A 23 7.88 -4.93 -10.46
CA THR A 23 8.37 -5.71 -11.60
C THR A 23 8.81 -4.80 -12.76
N ASP A 24 8.17 -3.65 -12.91
CA ASP A 24 8.41 -2.69 -14.00
C ASP A 24 8.45 -1.24 -13.48
N GLU A 25 9.02 -0.34 -14.28
CA GLU A 25 8.93 1.10 -14.04
C GLU A 25 7.47 1.57 -14.18
N THR A 26 6.87 2.01 -13.07
CA THR A 26 5.48 2.45 -13.04
C THR A 26 5.45 3.98 -12.84
N PRO A 27 4.89 4.77 -13.77
CA PRO A 27 4.79 6.21 -13.59
C PRO A 27 3.87 6.53 -12.41
N VAL A 28 4.30 7.41 -11.51
CA VAL A 28 3.41 7.85 -10.43
C VAL A 28 2.46 8.92 -10.96
N PRO A 29 1.18 8.87 -10.57
CA PRO A 29 0.24 9.88 -11.02
C PRO A 29 0.52 11.23 -10.34
N MET A 30 0.34 12.31 -11.10
CA MET A 30 0.51 13.67 -10.59
C MET A 30 -0.78 14.25 -9.98
N GLY A 31 -1.94 13.67 -10.34
CA GLY A 31 -3.24 14.03 -9.79
C GLY A 31 -3.56 13.22 -8.53
N LYS A 32 -4.34 13.81 -7.62
CA LYS A 32 -4.82 13.13 -6.41
C LYS A 32 -5.77 12.00 -6.75
N ASP A 33 -6.57 12.14 -7.79
CA ASP A 33 -7.58 11.14 -8.17
C ASP A 33 -7.02 10.28 -9.28
N ALA A 34 -6.09 9.41 -8.91
CA ALA A 34 -5.43 8.54 -9.87
C ALA A 34 -5.14 7.16 -9.30
N PHE A 35 -5.16 6.21 -10.22
CA PHE A 35 -5.09 4.79 -9.98
C PHE A 35 -4.18 4.18 -11.04
N VAL A 36 -3.11 3.52 -10.61
CA VAL A 36 -2.17 2.87 -11.54
C VAL A 36 -1.95 1.43 -11.10
N GLU A 37 -2.34 0.48 -11.95
CA GLU A 37 -2.06 -0.93 -11.72
C GLU A 37 -0.55 -1.18 -11.78
N LEU A 38 -0.05 -2.05 -10.91
CA LEU A 38 1.33 -2.50 -10.93
C LEU A 38 1.46 -3.97 -10.56
N LYS A 39 2.54 -4.57 -11.06
CA LYS A 39 2.96 -5.92 -10.72
C LYS A 39 4.14 -5.87 -9.77
N LEU A 40 4.13 -6.79 -8.81
CA LEU A 40 5.10 -6.88 -7.75
C LEU A 40 5.58 -8.33 -7.59
N HIS A 41 6.74 -8.51 -6.97
CA HIS A 41 7.28 -9.81 -6.60
C HIS A 41 8.06 -9.75 -5.28
N ARG A 42 8.35 -10.91 -4.71
CA ARG A 42 9.21 -11.07 -3.52
C ARG A 42 10.65 -11.39 -3.89
N GLU A 43 11.53 -11.35 -2.90
CA GLU A 43 12.96 -11.70 -3.04
C GLU A 43 13.15 -13.07 -3.72
N TRP A 44 14.08 -13.16 -4.67
CA TRP A 44 14.26 -14.35 -5.51
C TRP A 44 14.57 -15.64 -4.74
N TRP A 45 15.19 -15.55 -3.56
CA TRP A 45 15.56 -16.69 -2.73
C TRP A 45 14.40 -17.27 -1.90
N ARG A 46 13.23 -16.63 -1.88
CA ARG A 46 12.06 -17.15 -1.15
C ARG A 46 11.29 -18.18 -1.96
N ASP A 47 10.50 -18.99 -1.27
CA ASP A 47 9.65 -20.02 -1.89
C ASP A 47 8.58 -19.42 -2.79
N ASP A 48 8.12 -18.21 -2.50
CA ASP A 48 7.22 -17.39 -3.32
C ASP A 48 7.95 -16.22 -4.02
N GLY A 49 9.27 -16.33 -4.18
CA GLY A 49 10.15 -15.33 -4.75
C GLY A 49 10.02 -15.11 -6.25
N LYS A 50 10.71 -14.09 -6.76
CA LYS A 50 10.79 -13.69 -8.18
C LYS A 50 10.71 -14.87 -9.15
N GLY A 51 9.62 -14.91 -9.92
CA GLY A 51 9.34 -15.94 -10.93
C GLY A 51 8.49 -17.12 -10.46
N LYS A 52 8.19 -17.24 -9.16
CA LYS A 52 7.34 -18.30 -8.59
C LYS A 52 5.94 -17.79 -8.22
N CYS A 53 5.88 -16.56 -7.70
CA CYS A 53 4.64 -15.85 -7.45
C CYS A 53 4.72 -14.40 -7.93
N SER A 54 3.57 -13.89 -8.35
CA SER A 54 3.35 -12.49 -8.71
C SER A 54 2.25 -11.91 -7.84
N TYR A 55 2.37 -10.63 -7.56
CA TYR A 55 1.41 -9.87 -6.78
C TYR A 55 0.89 -8.74 -7.66
N SER A 56 -0.41 -8.50 -7.68
CA SER A 56 -1.00 -7.35 -8.36
C SER A 56 -1.61 -6.40 -7.35
N GLY A 57 -1.45 -5.12 -7.62
CA GLY A 57 -1.93 -4.06 -6.78
C GLY A 57 -2.05 -2.75 -7.53
N VAL A 58 -2.36 -1.70 -6.77
CA VAL A 58 -2.65 -0.38 -7.29
C VAL A 58 -1.88 0.67 -6.52
N LEU A 59 -1.34 1.65 -7.24
CA LEU A 59 -0.67 2.80 -6.66
C LEU A 59 -1.68 3.93 -6.51
N VAL A 60 -1.84 4.41 -5.27
CA VAL A 60 -2.80 5.46 -4.93
C VAL A 60 -2.05 6.57 -4.18
N PRO A 61 -2.17 7.84 -4.60
CA PRO A 61 -1.61 8.96 -3.86
C PRO A 61 -2.43 9.22 -2.59
N TYR A 62 -1.78 9.72 -1.54
CA TYR A 62 -2.44 10.22 -0.33
C TYR A 62 -1.98 11.65 -0.02
N THR A 63 -2.81 12.39 0.71
CA THR A 63 -2.50 13.73 1.22
C THR A 63 -2.42 13.65 2.75
N ARG A 64 -1.50 14.40 3.35
CA ARG A 64 -1.31 14.35 4.80
C ARG A 64 -2.35 15.26 5.46
N THR A 65 -3.34 14.69 6.13
CA THR A 65 -4.37 15.43 6.89
C THR A 65 -4.11 15.45 8.40
N TRP A 66 -3.03 14.81 8.84
CA TRP A 66 -2.59 14.71 10.23
C TRP A 66 -1.20 15.36 10.42
N SER A 67 -0.85 15.68 11.66
CA SER A 67 0.53 16.05 11.99
C SER A 67 1.38 14.79 12.11
N GLU A 68 2.58 14.81 11.56
CA GLU A 68 3.51 13.67 11.57
C GLU A 68 4.84 14.08 12.18
N GLU A 69 5.29 13.36 13.21
CA GLU A 69 6.62 13.55 13.79
C GLU A 69 7.64 12.73 13.00
N VAL A 70 8.59 13.41 12.38
CA VAL A 70 9.68 12.78 11.63
C VAL A 70 10.99 13.04 12.35
N ARG A 71 11.65 11.95 12.74
CA ARG A 71 12.97 12.01 13.35
C ARG A 71 14.04 12.12 12.27
N ARG A 72 14.78 13.23 12.26
CA ARG A 72 15.90 13.51 11.35
C ARG A 72 17.20 13.49 12.17
N GLY A 73 17.72 12.29 12.43
CA GLY A 73 18.85 12.11 13.34
C GLY A 73 18.45 12.42 14.78
N GLU A 74 19.04 13.46 15.37
CA GLU A 74 18.72 13.92 16.73
C GLU A 74 17.55 14.90 16.78
N GLU A 75 17.17 15.50 15.64
CA GLU A 75 16.06 16.44 15.57
C GLU A 75 14.72 15.74 15.36
N ILE A 76 13.69 16.20 16.07
CA ILE A 76 12.30 15.83 15.80
C ILE A 76 11.66 16.99 15.06
N VAL A 77 11.26 16.74 13.80
CA VAL A 77 10.56 17.72 12.98
C VAL A 77 9.08 17.34 12.92
N ILE A 78 8.21 18.27 13.30
CA ILE A 78 6.75 18.08 13.16
C ILE A 78 6.34 18.58 11.78
N LEU A 79 5.84 17.66 10.95
CA LEU A 79 5.26 17.97 9.66
C LEU A 79 3.77 18.26 9.84
N LEU A 80 3.36 19.48 9.52
CA LEU A 80 1.96 19.90 9.60
C LEU A 80 1.09 19.25 8.51
N PRO A 81 -0.23 19.17 8.70
CA PRO A 81 -1.17 18.76 7.65
C PRO A 81 -1.02 19.58 6.37
N GLU A 82 -0.97 18.90 5.22
CA GLU A 82 -0.92 19.49 3.87
C GLU A 82 -1.97 18.79 2.97
N PRO A 83 -3.28 19.03 3.20
CA PRO A 83 -4.36 18.34 2.46
C PRO A 83 -4.35 18.67 0.96
N ASP A 84 -3.76 19.80 0.58
CA ASP A 84 -3.72 20.27 -0.80
C ASP A 84 -2.61 19.63 -1.63
N LYS A 85 -1.65 18.94 -1.01
CA LYS A 85 -0.49 18.36 -1.69
C LYS A 85 -0.45 16.85 -1.53
N ILE A 86 0.01 16.17 -2.57
CA ILE A 86 0.34 14.74 -2.48
C ILE A 86 1.52 14.61 -1.53
N ALA A 87 1.29 13.98 -0.38
CA ALA A 87 2.31 13.72 0.63
C ALA A 87 3.10 12.45 0.31
N GLY A 88 2.45 11.46 -0.33
CA GLY A 88 3.11 10.24 -0.76
C GLY A 88 2.20 9.34 -1.60
N TYR A 89 2.69 8.13 -1.84
CA TYR A 89 1.99 7.09 -2.57
C TYR A 89 1.96 5.82 -1.75
N VAL A 90 0.91 5.05 -1.94
CA VAL A 90 0.70 3.74 -1.30
C VAL A 90 0.41 2.74 -2.40
N VAL A 91 1.04 1.58 -2.29
CA VAL A 91 0.66 0.39 -3.06
C VAL A 91 -0.29 -0.43 -2.21
N VAL A 92 -1.46 -0.75 -2.77
CA VAL A 92 -2.42 -1.70 -2.19
C VAL A 92 -2.46 -2.93 -3.09
N ALA A 93 -1.92 -4.05 -2.61
CA ALA A 93 -1.94 -5.33 -3.30
C ALA A 93 -3.12 -6.17 -2.80
N ASN A 94 -3.98 -6.58 -3.73
CA ASN A 94 -5.19 -7.35 -3.43
C ASN A 94 -5.13 -8.82 -3.88
N ARG A 95 -4.13 -9.19 -4.68
CA ARG A 95 -4.08 -10.52 -5.28
C ARG A 95 -2.65 -11.04 -5.37
N LYS A 96 -2.50 -12.32 -5.02
CA LYS A 96 -1.29 -13.12 -5.18
C LYS A 96 -1.59 -14.29 -6.11
N LEU A 97 -0.71 -14.53 -7.08
CA LEU A 97 -0.80 -15.63 -8.02
C LEU A 97 0.52 -16.38 -8.03
N CYS A 98 0.49 -17.68 -7.77
CA CYS A 98 1.66 -18.56 -7.80
C CYS A 98 1.47 -19.65 -8.85
N ASP A 99 2.58 -20.12 -9.42
CA ASP A 99 2.56 -21.18 -10.43
C ASP A 99 1.90 -22.45 -9.88
N GLY A 100 0.91 -22.96 -10.62
CA GLY A 100 0.17 -24.17 -10.26
C GLY A 100 -0.79 -24.04 -9.08
N LYS A 101 -1.05 -22.83 -8.57
CA LYS A 101 -2.01 -22.58 -7.47
C LYS A 101 -3.14 -21.65 -7.91
N ALA A 102 -4.28 -21.76 -7.23
CA ALA A 102 -5.35 -20.79 -7.38
C ALA A 102 -4.90 -19.39 -6.91
N ALA A 103 -5.49 -18.34 -7.48
CA ALA A 103 -5.21 -16.98 -7.03
C ALA A 103 -5.70 -16.79 -5.58
N GLU A 104 -4.84 -16.20 -4.76
CA GLU A 104 -5.13 -15.89 -3.36
C GLU A 104 -5.55 -14.41 -3.26
N SER A 105 -6.72 -14.17 -2.66
CA SER A 105 -7.13 -12.82 -2.23
C SER A 105 -6.33 -12.43 -0.99
N ILE A 106 -5.70 -11.26 -1.04
CA ILE A 106 -4.89 -10.71 0.04
C ILE A 106 -5.26 -9.24 0.23
N LEU A 107 -4.81 -8.62 1.33
CA LEU A 107 -4.81 -7.17 1.43
C LEU A 107 -3.52 -6.72 2.10
N ARG A 108 -2.55 -6.33 1.26
CA ARG A 108 -1.25 -5.86 1.73
C ARG A 108 -1.00 -4.46 1.24
N ALA A 109 -0.48 -3.60 2.12
CA ALA A 109 -0.26 -2.21 1.76
C ALA A 109 1.05 -1.66 2.32
N GLY A 110 1.66 -0.74 1.58
CA GLY A 110 2.92 -0.11 1.95
C GLY A 110 3.27 1.07 1.05
N THR A 111 4.24 1.86 1.46
CA THR A 111 4.67 3.07 0.74
C THR A 111 5.92 2.77 -0.08
N PRO A 112 5.84 2.71 -1.42
CA PRO A 112 7.03 2.50 -2.25
C PRO A 112 7.91 3.75 -2.27
N SER A 113 9.20 3.54 -2.51
CA SER A 113 10.08 4.65 -2.89
C SER A 113 9.75 5.12 -4.30
N THR A 114 9.81 6.44 -4.51
CA THR A 114 9.63 7.04 -5.83
C THR A 114 10.91 7.76 -6.24
N ARG A 115 11.27 7.64 -7.51
CA ARG A 115 12.41 8.33 -8.10
C ARG A 115 11.97 9.27 -9.22
N LYS A 116 12.64 10.40 -9.37
CA LYS A 116 12.51 11.26 -10.55
C LYS A 116 13.82 11.18 -11.33
N PRO A 117 13.86 10.47 -12.48
CA PRO A 117 15.04 10.45 -13.33
C PRO A 117 15.33 11.85 -13.87
N PHE A 118 16.59 12.11 -14.26
CA PHE A 118 17.04 13.42 -14.76
C PHE A 118 16.24 13.85 -16.00
N PHE A 119 15.92 12.90 -16.88
CA PHE A 119 14.94 13.04 -17.94
C PHE A 119 13.79 12.07 -17.69
N GLY A 120 12.56 12.57 -17.57
CA GLY A 120 11.36 11.74 -17.46
C GLY A 120 10.39 12.16 -16.36
N LYS A 121 9.31 11.37 -16.21
CA LYS A 121 8.29 11.53 -15.17
C LYS A 121 8.73 10.82 -13.89
N ARG A 122 8.22 11.26 -12.75
CA ARG A 122 8.42 10.54 -11.48
C ARG A 122 7.80 9.15 -11.61
N GLN A 123 8.49 8.15 -11.07
CA GLN A 123 8.12 6.75 -11.18
C GLN A 123 8.39 6.01 -9.87
N VAL A 124 7.68 4.91 -9.66
CA VAL A 124 8.01 3.93 -8.64
C VAL A 124 9.39 3.38 -8.95
N ASP A 125 10.27 3.35 -7.95
CA ASP A 125 11.65 2.94 -8.15
C ASP A 125 11.77 1.41 -8.19
N LEU A 126 11.96 0.88 -9.41
CA LEU A 126 12.14 -0.53 -9.72
C LEU A 126 13.29 -1.20 -8.96
N HIS A 127 14.30 -0.44 -8.53
CA HIS A 127 15.48 -1.00 -7.84
C HIS A 127 15.35 -0.99 -6.32
N THR A 128 14.23 -0.49 -5.81
CA THR A 128 13.96 -0.44 -4.38
C THR A 128 12.88 -1.42 -3.99
N PHE A 129 12.84 -1.74 -2.71
CA PHE A 129 11.77 -2.48 -2.10
C PHE A 129 11.01 -1.61 -1.12
N PHE A 130 9.84 -2.09 -0.73
CA PHE A 130 9.10 -1.55 0.39
C PHE A 130 8.50 -2.68 1.22
N GLN A 131 8.25 -2.38 2.49
CA GLN A 131 7.54 -3.29 3.38
C GLN A 131 6.04 -3.13 3.15
N ALA A 132 5.36 -4.23 2.89
CA ALA A 132 3.92 -4.30 2.73
C ALA A 132 3.33 -5.08 3.92
N GLY A 133 2.68 -4.36 4.83
CA GLY A 133 2.01 -4.93 5.99
C GLY A 133 0.74 -5.69 5.59
N ASP A 134 0.37 -6.70 6.38
CA ASP A 134 -0.90 -7.41 6.21
C ASP A 134 -2.04 -6.62 6.87
N MET A 135 -2.88 -6.00 6.04
CA MET A 135 -3.97 -5.15 6.52
C MET A 135 -5.12 -5.96 7.13
N LEU A 136 -5.21 -7.27 6.84
CA LEU A 136 -6.22 -8.14 7.47
C LEU A 136 -5.87 -8.48 8.92
N GLN A 137 -4.58 -8.44 9.25
CA GLN A 137 -4.06 -8.77 10.59
C GLN A 137 -3.70 -7.53 11.41
N THR A 138 -3.72 -6.35 10.79
CA THR A 138 -3.39 -5.08 11.47
C THR A 138 -4.59 -4.62 12.31
N PRO A 139 -4.42 -4.40 13.63
CA PRO A 139 -5.49 -3.85 14.47
C PRO A 139 -5.94 -2.45 13.99
N PRO A 140 -7.22 -2.09 14.11
CA PRO A 140 -7.72 -0.78 13.66
C PRO A 140 -7.00 0.43 14.25
N ASP A 141 -6.55 0.37 15.51
CA ASP A 141 -5.79 1.43 16.18
C ASP A 141 -4.33 1.56 15.68
N LYS A 142 -3.84 0.54 14.96
CA LYS A 142 -2.51 0.48 14.36
C LYS A 142 -2.53 0.68 12.85
N MET A 143 -3.71 0.87 12.27
CA MET A 143 -3.83 1.16 10.84
C MET A 143 -3.10 2.46 10.51
N PRO A 144 -2.36 2.51 9.40
CA PRO A 144 -1.73 3.75 8.96
C PRO A 144 -2.79 4.84 8.73
N PRO A 145 -2.50 6.11 9.10
CA PRO A 145 -3.48 7.20 8.99
C PRO A 145 -3.91 7.49 7.55
N TRP A 146 -3.10 7.12 6.56
CA TRP A 146 -3.47 7.23 5.14
C TRP A 146 -4.46 6.17 4.67
N MET A 147 -4.65 5.05 5.40
CA MET A 147 -5.41 3.89 4.91
C MET A 147 -6.89 4.20 4.64
N PRO A 148 -7.64 4.85 5.55
CA PRO A 148 -9.02 5.24 5.26
C PRO A 148 -9.12 6.17 4.05
N GLN A 149 -8.22 7.16 3.97
CA GLN A 149 -8.20 8.12 2.86
C GLN A 149 -7.92 7.43 1.50
N VAL A 150 -6.99 6.46 1.46
CA VAL A 150 -6.66 5.71 0.25
C VAL A 150 -7.86 4.90 -0.22
N ILE A 151 -8.61 4.27 0.69
CA ILE A 151 -9.79 3.48 0.34
C ILE A 151 -10.94 4.36 -0.12
N ASP A 152 -11.22 5.46 0.58
CA ASP A 152 -12.23 6.43 0.14
C ASP A 152 -11.93 6.93 -1.27
N ARG A 153 -10.67 7.23 -1.57
CA ARG A 153 -10.24 7.66 -2.89
C ARG A 153 -10.40 6.59 -3.96
N MET A 154 -10.00 5.35 -3.68
CA MET A 154 -10.21 4.23 -4.61
C MET A 154 -11.72 4.01 -4.86
N SER A 155 -12.54 4.15 -3.82
CA SER A 155 -14.00 4.04 -3.91
C SER A 155 -14.58 5.17 -4.77
N LEU A 156 -14.14 6.42 -4.57
CA LEU A 156 -14.55 7.53 -5.43
C LEU A 156 -14.16 7.30 -6.90
N LEU A 157 -12.94 6.83 -7.14
CA LEU A 157 -12.45 6.52 -8.49
C LEU A 157 -13.21 5.38 -9.15
N ALA A 158 -13.66 4.38 -8.39
CA ALA A 158 -14.47 3.27 -8.88
C ALA A 158 -15.79 3.71 -9.51
N LYS A 159 -16.30 4.92 -9.22
CA LYS A 159 -17.50 5.47 -9.88
C LYS A 159 -17.27 5.82 -11.36
N THR A 160 -16.02 6.06 -11.74
CA THR A 160 -15.67 6.61 -13.06
C THR A 160 -14.63 5.77 -13.81
N ASP A 161 -13.83 4.97 -13.11
CA ASP A 161 -12.77 4.12 -13.66
C ASP A 161 -13.10 2.64 -13.47
N LYS A 162 -13.20 1.89 -14.58
CA LYS A 162 -13.55 0.45 -14.56
C LYS A 162 -12.51 -0.43 -13.89
N ASN A 163 -11.23 -0.07 -13.96
CA ASN A 163 -10.17 -0.83 -13.30
C ASN A 163 -10.21 -0.58 -11.78
N ALA A 164 -10.45 0.66 -11.36
CA ALA A 164 -10.67 0.98 -9.95
C ALA A 164 -11.93 0.27 -9.42
N GLN A 165 -13.02 0.25 -10.20
CA GLN A 165 -14.24 -0.48 -9.88
C GLN A 165 -13.99 -1.96 -9.68
N ARG A 166 -13.33 -2.61 -10.66
CA ARG A 166 -12.96 -4.02 -10.56
C ARG A 166 -12.11 -4.29 -9.32
N PHE A 167 -11.09 -3.47 -9.07
CA PHE A 167 -10.23 -3.64 -7.91
C PHE A 167 -11.00 -3.53 -6.60
N ILE A 168 -11.88 -2.54 -6.46
CA ILE A 168 -12.73 -2.40 -5.27
C ILE A 168 -13.61 -3.62 -5.11
N VAL A 169 -14.37 -4.00 -6.14
CA VAL A 169 -15.30 -5.13 -6.10
C VAL A 169 -14.59 -6.44 -5.73
N GLU A 170 -13.42 -6.71 -6.33
CA GLU A 170 -12.62 -7.90 -6.03
C GLU A 170 -12.04 -7.88 -4.61
N SER A 171 -11.83 -6.71 -4.02
CA SER A 171 -11.22 -6.54 -2.69
C SER A 171 -12.24 -6.30 -1.58
N LEU A 172 -13.53 -6.17 -1.91
CA LEU A 172 -14.60 -5.85 -0.94
C LEU A 172 -14.60 -6.76 0.30
N PRO A 173 -14.52 -8.10 0.16
CA PRO A 173 -14.54 -8.99 1.31
C PRO A 173 -13.36 -8.72 2.26
N GLU A 174 -12.18 -8.48 1.72
CA GLU A 174 -10.96 -8.19 2.46
C GLU A 174 -11.01 -6.80 3.10
N LEU A 175 -11.51 -5.80 2.38
CA LEU A 175 -11.68 -4.43 2.88
C LEU A 175 -12.65 -4.36 4.06
N HIS A 176 -13.79 -5.04 3.98
CA HIS A 176 -14.75 -5.11 5.10
C HIS A 176 -14.17 -5.79 6.34
N LYS A 177 -13.30 -6.81 6.15
CA LYS A 177 -12.60 -7.46 7.27
C LYS A 177 -11.59 -6.52 7.91
N ALA A 178 -10.80 -5.79 7.10
CA ALA A 178 -9.78 -4.87 7.60
C ALA A 178 -10.38 -3.62 8.26
N LEU A 179 -11.53 -3.15 7.75
CA LEU A 179 -12.14 -1.88 8.15
C LEU A 179 -13.67 -2.05 8.25
N PRO A 180 -14.17 -2.59 9.37
CA PRO A 180 -15.59 -2.91 9.55
C PRO A 180 -16.53 -1.68 9.60
N GLY A 181 -15.98 -0.46 9.54
CA GLY A 181 -16.73 0.80 9.50
C GLY A 181 -16.69 1.52 8.15
N LEU A 182 -16.15 0.88 7.09
CA LEU A 182 -16.24 1.44 5.74
C LEU A 182 -17.73 1.59 5.37
N PRO A 183 -18.16 2.74 4.83
CA PRO A 183 -19.49 2.89 4.27
C PRO A 183 -19.73 1.75 3.29
N SER A 184 -20.91 1.14 3.31
CA SER A 184 -21.18 0.04 2.39
C SER A 184 -20.94 0.55 0.97
N LEU A 185 -19.99 -0.06 0.28
CA LEU A 185 -19.71 0.18 -1.12
C LEU A 185 -20.80 -0.51 -1.98
N GLU A 186 -22.03 -0.58 -1.46
CA GLU A 186 -23.23 -1.14 -2.09
C GLU A 186 -23.78 -0.10 -3.07
N GLY A 187 -23.05 0.11 -4.16
CA GLY A 187 -23.44 1.06 -5.19
C GLY A 187 -22.49 1.11 -6.39
N TYR A 188 -21.56 0.15 -6.48
CA TYR A 188 -20.62 -0.03 -7.58
C TYR A 188 -20.97 -1.29 -8.36
#